data_AF-A0A928TAR2-F1
#
_entry.id   AF-A0A928TAR2-F1
#
_cell.length_a   1.000
_cell.length_b   1.000
_cell.length_c   1.000
_cell.angle_alpha   90.00
_cell.angle_beta   90.00
_cell.angle_gamma   90.00
#
_symmetry.space_group_name_H-M   'P 1'
#
loop_
_entity.id
_entity.type
_entity.pdbx_description
1 polymer ?
#
loop_
_entity_poly.entity_id
_entity_poly.type
_entity_poly.pdbx_seq_one_letter_code
_entity_poly.pdbx_strand_id
1 'polypeptide(L)'
;MRHLLLSLLVVTGLVAGELPKEKRILFLGDSITQGGAYIEFIDAALRAQHPQSDIEIIPCGLSSETVSGLSEEGHAGGKFPRPDLHERLDRALEKTKPQLVFACYGMNDGIYLPLGAERTKAYQNGMRKLRAKVAAIGARMIHLTPPVFDPVPIAHKVVEADKVDGAHPFKGYNEVLDFYANWLLDMRDKEKWEVLDVHGVMMSALAEKRKTDAQFTFSKDGVHPGAEGHLLMARPVLDAWGLKVREDGTPDHPNGAAILAVIKKKHAILRPAWLSHVGHKRPGNAPGLPIEEALKKSAELDAEAKKLANAKEVTFPNQNGEWNGYAKHELTIAGKPVTVVAPKMAAAGRPWVWHGEFFGHKPAPDIALLGKGFHIVYMKINDMLGCPDAVKLWNQCYAELTTNYGLSKKPALVGLSRGGLYCYNWAIANPDKVSCIYGDAPVCDFKSWPGGKGKGKGDPRNWGFVLKLWGFKDEAEALAYIGNPVDSLAPLAKAGVPLLHVFGDADDVVPWDENTGLIESRYKALGGSITMIRKPGVGHHPHGLDDSTPIIEFIAKNAK
;
A
#
# COMPACT_ATOMS: atom_id res chain seq x y z
N MET A 1 57.47 -36.12 19.06
CA MET A 1 56.62 -35.18 18.31
C MET A 1 55.19 -35.37 18.76
N ARG A 2 54.67 -34.45 19.60
CA ARG A 2 53.28 -34.44 20.05
C ARG A 2 52.48 -33.64 19.02
N HIS A 3 51.51 -34.26 18.36
CA HIS A 3 50.57 -33.58 17.50
C HIS A 3 49.54 -32.84 18.36
N LEU A 4 49.50 -31.52 18.18
CA LEU A 4 48.49 -30.62 18.75
C LEU A 4 47.31 -30.59 17.75
N LEU A 5 46.18 -31.20 18.12
CA LEU A 5 44.92 -31.01 17.40
C LEU A 5 44.32 -29.67 17.84
N LEU A 6 44.33 -28.68 16.93
CA LEU A 6 43.55 -27.45 17.06
C LEU A 6 42.11 -27.77 16.66
N SER A 7 41.21 -27.88 17.63
CA SER A 7 39.77 -27.89 17.43
C SER A 7 39.30 -26.48 17.10
N LEU A 8 39.00 -26.21 15.83
CA LEU A 8 38.39 -24.96 15.37
C LEU A 8 36.90 -24.98 15.75
N LEU A 9 36.54 -24.30 16.83
CA LEU A 9 35.14 -24.02 17.19
C LEU A 9 34.61 -22.92 16.25
N VAL A 10 33.80 -23.30 15.25
CA VAL A 10 33.06 -22.32 14.44
C VAL A 10 31.83 -21.89 15.23
N VAL A 11 31.90 -20.75 15.90
CA VAL A 11 30.74 -20.07 16.47
C VAL A 11 30.11 -19.23 15.36
N THR A 12 29.02 -19.72 14.76
CA THR A 12 28.19 -18.94 13.84
C THR A 12 27.28 -17.99 14.64
N GLY A 13 27.83 -16.87 15.10
CA GLY A 13 27.01 -15.71 15.50
C GLY A 13 26.65 -14.90 14.27
N LEU A 14 25.40 -14.42 14.17
CA LEU A 14 25.07 -13.36 13.20
C LEU A 14 25.92 -12.14 13.53
N VAL A 15 26.57 -11.55 12.53
CA VAL A 15 27.01 -10.16 12.63
C VAL A 15 25.73 -9.31 12.62
N ALA A 16 25.56 -8.44 13.60
CA ALA A 16 24.37 -7.58 13.68
C ALA A 16 24.19 -6.81 12.36
N GLY A 17 23.00 -6.90 11.77
CA GLY A 17 22.68 -6.24 10.50
C GLY A 17 22.78 -7.11 9.25
N GLU A 18 23.09 -8.41 9.36
CA GLU A 18 23.01 -9.34 8.23
C GLU A 18 21.69 -10.15 8.24
N LEU A 19 21.20 -10.52 7.06
CA LEU A 19 20.09 -11.47 6.94
C LEU A 19 20.52 -12.88 7.39
N PRO A 20 19.59 -13.71 7.92
CA PRO A 20 19.85 -15.12 8.16
C PRO A 20 20.20 -15.85 6.86
N LYS A 21 21.03 -16.90 6.96
CA LYS A 21 21.36 -17.77 5.81
C LYS A 21 20.26 -18.79 5.55
N GLU A 22 19.41 -19.01 6.56
CA GLU A 22 18.28 -19.91 6.57
C GLU A 22 17.16 -19.36 5.68
N LYS A 23 16.67 -20.19 4.76
CA LYS A 23 15.63 -19.85 3.79
C LYS A 23 14.24 -20.09 4.35
N ARG A 24 13.98 -21.23 5.01
CA ARG A 24 12.66 -21.55 5.57
C ARG A 24 12.59 -21.13 7.04
N ILE A 25 11.86 -20.04 7.32
CA ILE A 25 11.78 -19.43 8.65
C ILE A 25 10.36 -19.58 9.20
N LEU A 26 10.20 -20.37 10.25
CA LEU A 26 8.93 -20.65 10.91
C LEU A 26 8.71 -19.72 12.11
N PHE A 27 7.54 -19.10 12.20
CA PHE A 27 7.10 -18.36 13.39
C PHE A 27 6.02 -19.15 14.13
N LEU A 28 6.36 -19.57 15.35
CA LEU A 28 5.46 -20.21 16.31
C LEU A 28 5.08 -19.23 17.43
N GLY A 29 3.85 -19.34 17.90
CA GLY A 29 3.34 -18.53 19.00
C GLY A 29 1.83 -18.68 19.14
N ASP A 30 1.25 -17.81 19.96
CA ASP A 30 -0.16 -17.87 20.33
C ASP A 30 -1.09 -17.02 19.42
N SER A 31 -2.15 -16.43 19.99
CA SER A 31 -3.09 -15.55 19.28
C SER A 31 -2.43 -14.31 18.69
N ILE A 32 -1.38 -13.78 19.33
CA ILE A 32 -0.68 -12.59 18.85
C ILE A 32 0.11 -12.94 17.60
N THR A 33 0.70 -14.14 17.56
CA THR A 33 1.37 -14.69 16.36
C THR A 33 0.36 -15.09 15.28
N GLN A 34 -0.80 -15.62 15.67
CA GLN A 34 -1.89 -15.89 14.72
C GLN A 34 -2.44 -14.60 14.09
N GLY A 35 -2.47 -13.49 14.85
CA GLY A 35 -2.76 -12.13 14.35
C GLY A 35 -1.67 -11.59 13.43
N GLY A 36 -0.40 -11.84 13.76
CA GLY A 36 0.73 -11.88 12.83
C GLY A 36 1.23 -10.55 12.26
N ALA A 37 0.68 -9.40 12.64
CA ALA A 37 1.04 -8.12 12.02
C ALA A 37 2.53 -7.75 12.18
N TYR A 38 3.19 -8.17 13.28
CA TYR A 38 4.63 -7.98 13.43
C TYR A 38 5.45 -8.78 12.40
N ILE A 39 4.96 -9.97 12.02
CA ILE A 39 5.56 -10.81 10.97
C ILE A 39 5.35 -10.15 9.60
N GLU A 40 4.19 -9.52 9.37
CA GLU A 40 3.89 -8.78 8.14
C GLU A 40 4.85 -7.60 7.95
N PHE A 41 5.19 -6.86 9.02
CA PHE A 41 6.20 -5.79 8.96
C PHE A 41 7.59 -6.31 8.61
N ILE A 42 8.01 -7.42 9.21
CA ILE A 42 9.31 -8.05 8.95
C ILE A 42 9.39 -8.53 7.50
N ASP A 43 8.38 -9.27 7.00
CA ASP A 43 8.35 -9.79 5.63
C ASP A 43 8.28 -8.66 4.60
N ALA A 44 7.52 -7.58 4.88
CA ALA A 44 7.46 -6.42 4.00
C ALA A 44 8.79 -5.69 3.89
N ALA A 45 9.49 -5.48 5.01
CA ALA A 45 10.81 -4.84 5.01
C ALA A 45 11.84 -5.71 4.26
N LEU A 46 11.82 -7.03 4.50
CA LEU A 46 12.65 -7.99 3.80
C LEU A 46 12.43 -7.95 2.28
N ARG A 47 11.17 -8.00 1.81
CA ARG A 47 10.85 -7.96 0.38
C ARG A 47 11.20 -6.62 -0.27
N ALA A 48 11.10 -5.51 0.47
CA ALA A 48 11.44 -4.20 -0.04
C ALA A 48 12.96 -4.00 -0.20
N GLN A 49 13.76 -4.38 0.79
CA GLN A 49 15.20 -4.13 0.82
C GLN A 49 16.04 -5.24 0.19
N HIS A 50 15.50 -6.47 0.16
CA HIS A 50 16.18 -7.64 -0.39
C HIS A 50 15.25 -8.42 -1.33
N PRO A 51 14.77 -7.81 -2.44
CA PRO A 51 13.83 -8.46 -3.36
C PRO A 51 14.39 -9.72 -4.04
N GLN A 52 15.71 -9.88 -4.05
CA GLN A 52 16.39 -11.07 -4.58
C GLN A 52 16.43 -12.23 -3.58
N SER A 53 16.10 -11.99 -2.32
CA SER A 53 16.07 -13.03 -1.29
C SER A 53 15.05 -14.12 -1.64
N ASP A 54 15.43 -15.36 -1.37
CA ASP A 54 14.59 -16.56 -1.47
C ASP A 54 14.12 -17.06 -0.09
N ILE A 55 14.28 -16.23 0.96
CA ILE A 55 13.73 -16.50 2.27
C ILE A 55 12.19 -16.60 2.19
N GLU A 56 11.65 -17.64 2.82
CA GLU A 56 10.25 -17.96 3.00
C GLU A 56 9.88 -17.81 4.48
N ILE A 57 8.95 -16.90 4.76
CA ILE A 57 8.38 -16.68 6.08
C ILE A 57 7.11 -17.53 6.23
N ILE A 58 7.08 -18.42 7.23
CA ILE A 58 5.99 -19.35 7.50
C ILE A 58 5.32 -18.96 8.82
N PRO A 59 4.17 -18.27 8.78
CA PRO A 59 3.45 -17.88 10.00
C PRO A 59 2.56 -19.04 10.48
N CYS A 60 2.79 -19.55 11.69
CA CYS A 60 2.08 -20.73 12.22
C CYS A 60 1.70 -20.57 13.70
N GLY A 61 1.13 -19.41 14.06
CA GLY A 61 0.56 -19.16 15.38
C GLY A 61 -0.81 -19.80 15.58
N LEU A 62 -1.14 -20.16 16.83
CA LEU A 62 -2.44 -20.72 17.22
C LEU A 62 -2.99 -20.02 18.45
N SER A 63 -4.19 -19.44 18.35
CA SER A 63 -4.83 -18.72 19.46
C SER A 63 -4.93 -19.56 20.71
N SER A 64 -4.70 -18.89 21.85
CA SER A 64 -4.78 -19.46 23.20
C SER A 64 -3.71 -20.49 23.54
N GLU A 65 -2.79 -20.79 22.61
CA GLU A 65 -1.77 -21.84 22.77
C GLU A 65 -0.74 -21.50 23.85
N THR A 66 -0.31 -22.55 24.56
CA THR A 66 0.76 -22.51 25.56
C THR A 66 1.88 -23.46 25.16
N VAL A 67 3.05 -23.27 25.78
CA VAL A 67 4.09 -24.30 25.87
C VAL A 67 4.08 -24.98 27.24
N SER A 68 3.45 -24.37 28.25
CA SER A 68 3.29 -24.97 29.58
C SER A 68 2.36 -26.20 29.60
N GLY A 69 1.46 -26.31 28.62
CA GLY A 69 0.43 -27.35 28.57
C GLY A 69 -0.66 -27.18 29.64
N LEU A 70 -0.66 -26.06 30.36
CA LEU A 70 -1.63 -25.76 31.41
C LEU A 70 -2.84 -25.01 30.85
N SER A 71 -3.97 -25.16 31.54
CA SER A 71 -5.22 -24.44 31.29
C SER A 71 -5.88 -24.12 32.62
N GLU A 72 -6.41 -22.91 32.75
CA GLU A 72 -7.34 -22.56 33.82
C GLU A 72 -8.65 -23.34 33.68
N GLU A 73 -9.32 -23.54 34.82
CA GLU A 73 -10.66 -24.10 34.87
C GLU A 73 -11.65 -23.17 34.14
N GLY A 74 -12.56 -23.75 33.35
CA GLY A 74 -13.57 -22.97 32.63
C GLY A 74 -13.05 -22.19 31.41
N HIS A 75 -11.82 -22.44 30.93
CA HIS A 75 -11.30 -21.80 29.71
C HIS A 75 -12.32 -21.83 28.55
N ALA A 76 -12.46 -20.69 27.85
CA ALA A 76 -13.43 -20.50 26.78
C ALA A 76 -14.89 -20.85 27.16
N GLY A 77 -15.27 -20.62 28.42
CA GLY A 77 -16.58 -20.97 28.97
C GLY A 77 -16.76 -22.48 29.13
N GLY A 78 -15.68 -23.21 29.42
CA GLY A 78 -15.65 -24.67 29.57
C GLY A 78 -15.67 -25.45 28.25
N LYS A 79 -15.58 -24.79 27.09
CA LYS A 79 -15.70 -25.44 25.78
C LYS A 79 -14.49 -26.31 25.43
N PHE A 80 -13.28 -25.88 25.80
CA PHE A 80 -12.05 -26.61 25.56
C PHE A 80 -10.93 -26.06 26.46
N PRO A 81 -9.93 -26.88 26.85
CA PRO A 81 -8.73 -26.39 27.53
C PRO A 81 -7.82 -25.63 26.56
N ARG A 82 -6.92 -24.80 27.07
CA ARG A 82 -5.88 -24.16 26.24
C ARG A 82 -5.12 -25.20 25.41
N PRO A 83 -4.89 -24.96 24.10
CA PRO A 83 -4.07 -25.86 23.31
C PRO A 83 -2.60 -25.84 23.77
N ASP A 84 -1.95 -26.99 23.69
CA ASP A 84 -0.51 -27.16 23.96
C ASP A 84 0.23 -27.26 22.63
N LEU A 85 1.25 -26.44 22.41
CA LEU A 85 2.12 -26.51 21.23
C LEU A 85 2.66 -27.93 21.02
N HIS A 86 3.03 -28.63 22.09
CA HIS A 86 3.61 -29.96 22.00
C HIS A 86 2.64 -31.01 21.44
N GLU A 87 1.34 -30.72 21.35
CA GLU A 87 0.36 -31.54 20.64
C GLU A 87 0.61 -31.55 19.13
N ARG A 88 1.00 -30.41 18.56
CA ARG A 88 1.17 -30.22 17.10
C ARG A 88 2.60 -30.03 16.63
N LEU A 89 3.54 -29.85 17.56
CA LEU A 89 4.92 -29.45 17.25
C LEU A 89 5.61 -30.38 16.25
N ASP A 90 5.53 -31.70 16.46
CA ASP A 90 6.19 -32.66 15.56
C ASP A 90 5.66 -32.54 14.13
N ARG A 91 4.34 -32.40 13.96
CA ARG A 91 3.71 -32.16 12.64
C ARG A 91 4.09 -30.80 12.06
N ALA A 92 4.19 -29.77 12.89
CA ALA A 92 4.60 -28.43 12.46
C ALA A 92 6.02 -28.46 11.89
N LEU A 93 6.95 -29.08 12.61
CA LEU A 93 8.35 -29.21 12.18
C LEU A 93 8.48 -30.09 10.93
N GLU A 94 7.80 -31.24 10.89
CA GLU A 94 7.84 -32.17 9.76
C GLU A 94 7.29 -31.55 8.46
N LYS A 95 6.16 -30.85 8.53
CA LYS A 95 5.47 -30.31 7.35
C LYS A 95 6.08 -29.00 6.87
N THR A 96 6.54 -28.14 7.78
CA THR A 96 7.12 -26.84 7.40
C THR A 96 8.61 -26.93 7.07
N LYS A 97 9.32 -27.97 7.55
CA LYS A 97 10.75 -28.22 7.35
C LYS A 97 11.60 -26.96 7.58
N PRO A 98 11.49 -26.32 8.75
CA PRO A 98 12.15 -25.04 8.97
C PRO A 98 13.66 -25.24 9.11
N GLN A 99 14.40 -24.20 8.73
CA GLN A 99 15.83 -24.07 9.00
C GLN A 99 16.07 -23.13 10.18
N LEU A 100 15.17 -22.17 10.38
CA LEU A 100 15.13 -21.27 11.53
C LEU A 100 13.71 -21.23 12.10
N VAL A 101 13.61 -21.26 13.43
CA VAL A 101 12.34 -21.16 14.16
C VAL A 101 12.38 -19.97 15.12
N PHE A 102 11.42 -19.06 14.97
CA PHE A 102 11.08 -18.06 15.98
C PHE A 102 9.95 -18.58 16.87
N ALA A 103 10.06 -18.40 18.17
CA ALA A 103 9.01 -18.75 19.14
C ALA A 103 8.69 -17.57 20.07
N CYS A 104 7.43 -17.16 20.11
CA CYS A 104 6.92 -16.13 21.03
C CYS A 104 5.77 -16.72 21.86
N TYR A 105 6.08 -17.12 23.09
CA TYR A 105 5.12 -17.69 24.06
C TYR A 105 5.36 -17.07 25.44
N GLY A 106 4.39 -17.21 26.34
CA GLY A 106 4.42 -16.69 27.70
C GLY A 106 3.08 -16.06 28.12
N MET A 107 2.38 -15.40 27.19
CA MET A 107 1.12 -14.68 27.49
C MET A 107 0.05 -15.61 28.07
N ASN A 108 -0.12 -16.80 27.52
CA ASN A 108 -1.13 -17.76 27.99
C ASN A 108 -0.60 -18.75 29.03
N ASP A 109 0.72 -18.87 29.17
CA ASP A 109 1.38 -19.95 29.90
C ASP A 109 1.21 -19.86 31.43
N GLY A 110 1.10 -18.63 31.94
CA GLY A 110 0.78 -18.34 33.34
C GLY A 110 -0.72 -18.43 33.66
N ILE A 111 -1.56 -18.73 32.65
CA ILE A 111 -3.02 -18.87 32.75
C ILE A 111 -3.70 -17.71 33.51
N TYR A 112 -3.13 -16.50 33.37
CA TYR A 112 -3.63 -15.26 33.98
C TYR A 112 -3.67 -15.26 35.52
N LEU A 113 -2.95 -16.17 36.17
CA LEU A 113 -2.79 -16.26 37.62
C LEU A 113 -1.48 -15.60 38.09
N PRO A 114 -1.32 -15.27 39.39
CA PRO A 114 -0.04 -14.83 39.95
C PRO A 114 1.07 -15.86 39.73
N LEU A 115 2.33 -15.41 39.80
CA LEU A 115 3.49 -16.27 39.62
C LEU A 115 3.42 -17.47 40.58
N GLY A 116 3.63 -18.68 40.06
CA GLY A 116 3.55 -19.91 40.84
C GLY A 116 4.59 -20.91 40.39
N ALA A 117 5.24 -21.58 41.34
CA ALA A 117 6.39 -22.46 41.08
C ALA A 117 6.09 -23.57 40.05
N GLU A 118 4.90 -24.18 40.11
CA GLU A 118 4.49 -25.22 39.16
C GLU A 118 4.29 -24.67 37.75
N ARG A 119 3.59 -23.54 37.60
CA ARG A 119 3.38 -22.87 36.30
C ARG A 119 4.70 -22.41 35.69
N THR A 120 5.57 -21.83 36.51
CA THR A 120 6.93 -21.45 36.11
C THR A 120 7.71 -22.63 35.59
N LYS A 121 7.73 -23.74 36.34
CA LYS A 121 8.43 -24.96 35.92
C LYS A 121 7.84 -25.55 34.64
N ALA A 122 6.52 -25.54 34.48
CA ALA A 122 5.84 -26.00 33.28
C ALA A 122 6.23 -25.18 32.04
N TYR A 123 6.20 -23.85 32.13
CA TYR A 123 6.65 -22.95 31.05
C TYR A 123 8.12 -23.21 30.67
N GLN A 124 9.02 -23.27 31.66
CA GLN A 124 10.45 -23.52 31.42
C GLN A 124 10.69 -24.87 30.76
N ASN A 125 10.01 -25.92 31.22
CA ASN A 125 10.09 -27.25 30.62
C ASN A 125 9.55 -27.28 29.19
N GLY A 126 8.44 -26.59 28.93
CA GLY A 126 7.85 -26.44 27.61
C GLY A 126 8.81 -25.78 26.62
N MET A 127 9.40 -24.65 27.01
CA MET A 127 10.42 -23.96 26.20
C MET A 127 11.64 -24.85 25.91
N ARG A 128 12.14 -25.58 26.91
CA ARG A 128 13.25 -26.53 26.73
C ARG A 128 12.89 -27.68 25.80
N LYS A 129 11.68 -28.24 25.93
CA LYS A 129 11.18 -29.32 25.07
C LYS A 129 11.02 -28.83 23.63
N LEU A 130 10.52 -27.62 23.42
CA LEU A 130 10.43 -26.98 22.10
C LEU A 130 11.82 -26.87 21.47
N ARG A 131 12.78 -26.28 22.19
CA ARG A 131 14.16 -26.13 21.73
C ARG A 131 14.82 -27.47 21.41
N ALA A 132 14.62 -28.49 22.24
CA ALA A 132 15.14 -29.83 21.99
C ALA A 132 14.59 -30.44 20.68
N LYS A 133 13.29 -30.26 20.40
CA LYS A 133 12.66 -30.75 19.17
C LYS A 133 13.15 -29.99 17.93
N VAL A 134 13.33 -28.67 18.02
CA VAL A 134 13.91 -27.86 16.94
C VAL A 134 15.37 -28.24 16.66
N ALA A 135 16.17 -28.43 17.71
CA ALA A 135 17.56 -28.88 17.57
C ALA A 135 17.65 -30.30 16.97
N ALA A 136 16.73 -31.20 17.31
CA ALA A 136 16.71 -32.57 16.79
C ALA A 136 16.52 -32.66 15.26
N ILE A 137 15.92 -31.64 14.63
CA ILE A 137 15.80 -31.54 13.18
C ILE A 137 16.94 -30.72 12.54
N GLY A 138 17.92 -30.29 13.33
CA GLY A 138 19.06 -29.48 12.87
C GLY A 138 18.71 -28.01 12.57
N ALA A 139 17.53 -27.53 12.99
CA ALA A 139 17.13 -26.15 12.80
C ALA A 139 17.66 -25.25 13.92
N ARG A 140 17.93 -23.99 13.58
CA ARG A 140 18.27 -22.94 14.54
C ARG A 140 17.00 -22.41 15.22
N MET A 141 17.13 -21.90 16.43
CA MET A 141 16.00 -21.34 17.19
C MET A 141 16.33 -19.98 17.80
N ILE A 142 15.41 -19.03 17.64
CA ILE A 142 15.43 -17.72 18.29
C ILE A 142 14.15 -17.57 19.11
N HIS A 143 14.28 -17.24 20.40
CA HIS A 143 13.14 -16.90 21.24
C HIS A 143 12.85 -15.40 21.15
N LEU A 144 11.58 -15.05 21.04
CA LEU A 144 11.08 -13.71 21.30
C LEU A 144 10.50 -13.71 22.71
N THR A 145 10.90 -12.77 23.57
CA THR A 145 10.27 -12.62 24.89
C THR A 145 8.76 -12.32 24.74
N PRO A 146 7.90 -12.70 25.69
CA PRO A 146 6.46 -12.46 25.56
C PRO A 146 6.14 -10.96 25.50
N PRO A 147 5.13 -10.52 24.73
CA PRO A 147 4.69 -9.13 24.75
C PRO A 147 4.06 -8.76 26.10
N VAL A 148 3.77 -7.48 26.31
CA VAL A 148 3.23 -6.97 27.59
C VAL A 148 1.75 -7.31 27.77
N PHE A 149 1.36 -7.57 29.02
CA PHE A 149 -0.02 -7.55 29.48
C PHE A 149 -0.31 -6.18 30.09
N ASP A 150 -1.43 -5.57 29.71
CA ASP A 150 -1.77 -4.23 30.16
C ASP A 150 -3.10 -4.21 30.93
N PRO A 151 -3.08 -4.10 32.26
CA PRO A 151 -4.30 -4.09 33.06
C PRO A 151 -5.07 -2.76 32.97
N VAL A 152 -4.44 -1.66 32.55
CA VAL A 152 -5.04 -0.32 32.58
C VAL A 152 -6.34 -0.22 31.78
N PRO A 153 -6.39 -0.59 30.48
CA PRO A 153 -7.62 -0.48 29.68
C PRO A 153 -8.74 -1.43 30.13
N ILE A 154 -8.39 -2.45 30.93
CA ILE A 154 -9.30 -3.48 31.42
C ILE A 154 -9.37 -3.51 32.95
N ALA A 155 -9.13 -2.37 33.61
CA ALA A 155 -9.08 -2.29 35.08
C ALA A 155 -10.33 -2.86 35.78
N HIS A 156 -11.48 -2.83 35.10
CA HIS A 156 -12.75 -3.38 35.57
C HIS A 156 -12.90 -4.91 35.41
N LYS A 157 -11.96 -5.58 34.74
CA LYS A 157 -11.96 -7.03 34.47
C LYS A 157 -10.84 -7.79 35.19
N VAL A 158 -9.94 -7.08 35.85
CA VAL A 158 -8.79 -7.68 36.54
C VAL A 158 -8.99 -7.62 38.04
N VAL A 159 -8.39 -8.57 38.76
CA VAL A 159 -8.52 -8.70 40.21
C VAL A 159 -7.16 -8.78 40.91
N GLU A 160 -7.11 -8.37 42.17
CA GLU A 160 -5.92 -8.50 43.02
C GLU A 160 -5.58 -9.97 43.28
N ALA A 161 -4.33 -10.27 43.64
CA ALA A 161 -3.81 -11.63 43.74
C ALA A 161 -4.61 -12.55 44.70
N ASP A 162 -5.14 -11.99 45.79
CA ASP A 162 -5.93 -12.70 46.81
C ASP A 162 -7.39 -12.97 46.37
N LYS A 163 -7.81 -12.40 45.24
CA LYS A 163 -9.19 -12.49 44.71
C LYS A 163 -9.29 -13.20 43.37
N VAL A 164 -8.20 -13.81 42.90
CA VAL A 164 -8.17 -14.50 41.62
C VAL A 164 -9.05 -15.75 41.68
N ASP A 165 -10.06 -15.80 40.81
CA ASP A 165 -11.13 -16.79 40.81
C ASP A 165 -11.16 -17.64 39.52
N GLY A 166 -10.12 -17.53 38.68
CA GLY A 166 -10.04 -18.22 37.39
C GLY A 166 -10.87 -17.59 36.27
N ALA A 167 -11.84 -16.73 36.59
CA ALA A 167 -12.65 -15.99 35.61
C ALA A 167 -12.01 -14.63 35.26
N HIS A 168 -11.36 -14.01 36.24
CA HIS A 168 -10.74 -12.70 36.09
C HIS A 168 -9.20 -12.79 36.13
N PRO A 169 -8.49 -12.17 35.16
CA PRO A 169 -7.04 -12.10 35.19
C PRO A 169 -6.49 -11.40 36.43
N PHE A 170 -5.35 -11.86 36.90
CA PHE A 170 -4.57 -11.15 37.90
C PHE A 170 -4.15 -9.77 37.37
N LYS A 171 -4.43 -8.72 38.13
CA LYS A 171 -4.09 -7.34 37.78
C LYS A 171 -2.59 -7.12 37.56
N GLY A 172 -1.75 -7.77 38.36
CA GLY A 172 -0.30 -7.74 38.21
C GLY A 172 0.24 -8.78 37.22
N TYR A 173 -0.57 -9.33 36.31
CA TYR A 173 -0.12 -10.43 35.45
C TYR A 173 1.09 -10.09 34.57
N ASN A 174 1.34 -8.80 34.28
CA ASN A 174 2.58 -8.43 33.60
C ASN A 174 3.84 -8.80 34.41
N GLU A 175 3.78 -8.87 35.74
CA GLU A 175 4.90 -9.32 36.58
C GLU A 175 5.28 -10.79 36.29
N VAL A 176 4.32 -11.61 35.87
CA VAL A 176 4.55 -12.99 35.42
C VAL A 176 5.28 -12.98 34.07
N LEU A 177 4.89 -12.07 33.18
CA LEU A 177 5.53 -11.91 31.87
C LEU A 177 6.93 -11.29 31.99
N ASP A 178 7.14 -10.36 32.92
CA ASP A 178 8.45 -9.84 33.32
C ASP A 178 9.35 -11.01 33.75
N PHE A 179 8.85 -11.90 34.61
CA PHE A 179 9.59 -13.09 35.03
C PHE A 179 9.94 -14.01 33.85
N TYR A 180 8.98 -14.31 32.97
CA TYR A 180 9.22 -15.17 31.80
C TYR A 180 10.20 -14.55 30.79
N ALA A 181 10.11 -13.24 30.56
CA ALA A 181 11.05 -12.49 29.73
C ALA A 181 12.46 -12.51 30.31
N ASN A 182 12.60 -12.17 31.60
CA ASN A 182 13.89 -12.18 32.30
C ASN A 182 14.51 -13.57 32.33
N TRP A 183 13.71 -14.64 32.50
CA TRP A 183 14.23 -15.99 32.43
C TRP A 183 14.78 -16.35 31.05
N LEU A 184 14.10 -15.95 29.96
CA LEU A 184 14.63 -16.16 28.60
C LEU A 184 15.95 -15.39 28.39
N LEU A 185 16.02 -14.14 28.84
CA LEU A 185 17.24 -13.34 28.78
C LEU A 185 18.38 -13.97 29.61
N ASP A 186 18.07 -14.54 30.76
CA ASP A 186 19.01 -15.34 31.55
C ASP A 186 19.52 -16.56 30.77
N MET A 187 18.67 -17.24 29.98
CA MET A 187 19.09 -18.37 29.14
C MET A 187 20.00 -17.93 27.99
N ARG A 188 19.84 -16.70 27.47
CA ARG A 188 20.81 -16.11 26.55
C ARG A 188 22.18 -16.01 27.18
N ASP A 189 22.24 -15.50 28.41
CA ASP A 189 23.52 -15.21 29.04
C ASP A 189 24.19 -16.48 29.59
N LYS A 190 23.41 -17.38 30.21
CA LYS A 190 23.88 -18.61 30.88
C LYS A 190 24.02 -19.81 29.93
N GLU A 191 23.05 -20.01 29.04
CA GLU A 191 22.98 -21.18 28.15
C GLU A 191 23.24 -20.86 26.68
N LYS A 192 23.54 -19.60 26.35
CA LYS A 192 23.78 -19.13 24.98
C LYS A 192 22.61 -19.40 24.04
N TRP A 193 21.40 -19.29 24.57
CA TRP A 193 20.20 -19.25 23.73
C TRP A 193 20.16 -17.94 22.94
N GLU A 194 19.58 -17.97 21.75
CA GLU A 194 19.35 -16.75 21.01
C GLU A 194 17.99 -16.18 21.41
N VAL A 195 17.99 -14.95 21.92
CA VAL A 195 16.80 -14.30 22.49
C VAL A 195 16.77 -12.84 22.08
N LEU A 196 15.64 -12.42 21.50
CA LEU A 196 15.35 -11.04 21.16
C LEU A 196 14.26 -10.50 22.08
N ASP A 197 14.52 -9.33 22.68
CA ASP A 197 13.68 -8.79 23.74
C ASP A 197 12.54 -7.92 23.21
N VAL A 198 11.38 -8.53 23.01
CA VAL A 198 10.13 -7.85 22.68
C VAL A 198 9.50 -7.21 23.92
N HIS A 199 9.51 -7.91 25.06
CA HIS A 199 8.93 -7.45 26.32
C HIS A 199 9.51 -6.12 26.76
N GLY A 200 10.84 -6.02 26.88
CA GLY A 200 11.53 -4.81 27.34
C GLY A 200 11.31 -3.60 26.43
N VAL A 201 11.31 -3.83 25.11
CA VAL A 201 11.02 -2.78 24.11
C VAL A 201 9.60 -2.25 24.28
N MET A 202 8.61 -3.14 24.43
CA MET A 202 7.22 -2.73 24.63
C MET A 202 7.00 -2.04 25.98
N MET A 203 7.62 -2.54 27.06
CA MET A 203 7.54 -1.94 28.39
C MET A 203 8.08 -0.51 28.40
N SER A 204 9.25 -0.30 27.80
CA SER A 204 9.88 1.02 27.72
C SER A 204 9.05 2.00 26.90
N ALA A 205 8.51 1.56 25.76
CA ALA A 205 7.63 2.39 24.95
C ALA A 205 6.31 2.73 25.65
N LEU A 206 5.72 1.77 26.36
CA LEU A 206 4.48 1.98 27.12
C LEU A 206 4.69 2.98 28.26
N ALA A 207 5.79 2.82 29.02
CA ALA A 207 6.17 3.73 30.08
C ALA A 207 6.41 5.15 29.57
N GLU A 208 7.07 5.30 28.42
CA GLU A 208 7.32 6.61 27.81
C GLU A 208 6.02 7.32 27.41
N LYS A 209 5.13 6.63 26.69
CA LYS A 209 3.83 7.19 26.27
C LYS A 209 2.97 7.57 27.47
N ARG A 210 3.05 6.81 28.56
CA ARG A 210 2.31 7.09 29.79
C ARG A 210 2.79 8.29 30.59
N LYS A 211 3.94 8.88 30.25
CA LYS A 211 4.36 10.17 30.82
C LYS A 211 3.45 11.31 30.36
N THR A 212 2.85 11.21 29.18
CA THR A 212 1.96 12.25 28.62
C THR A 212 0.49 11.82 28.57
N ASP A 213 0.21 10.53 28.45
CA ASP A 213 -1.14 9.96 28.52
C ASP A 213 -1.17 8.73 29.43
N ALA A 214 -1.56 8.91 30.69
CA ALA A 214 -1.61 7.84 31.68
C ALA A 214 -2.58 6.69 31.32
N GLN A 215 -3.54 6.91 30.41
CA GLN A 215 -4.47 5.89 29.93
C GLN A 215 -4.02 5.23 28.62
N PHE A 216 -2.88 5.65 28.07
CA PHE A 216 -2.34 5.09 26.84
C PHE A 216 -2.15 3.58 26.97
N THR A 217 -2.49 2.86 25.90
CA THR A 217 -2.30 1.42 25.77
C THR A 217 -2.02 1.03 24.33
N PHE A 218 -1.18 0.00 24.15
CA PHE A 218 -1.05 -0.68 22.87
C PHE A 218 -2.14 -1.74 22.66
N SER A 219 -2.81 -2.21 23.71
CA SER A 219 -3.70 -3.39 23.68
C SER A 219 -5.02 -3.07 24.39
N LYS A 220 -6.09 -2.75 23.64
CA LYS A 220 -7.37 -2.33 24.22
C LYS A 220 -8.04 -3.39 25.12
N ASP A 221 -7.73 -4.67 24.89
CA ASP A 221 -8.21 -5.79 25.71
C ASP A 221 -7.16 -6.27 26.73
N GLY A 222 -6.06 -5.51 26.89
CA GLY A 222 -4.94 -5.83 27.75
C GLY A 222 -3.98 -6.90 27.23
N VAL A 223 -4.29 -7.56 26.10
CA VAL A 223 -3.53 -8.72 25.60
C VAL A 223 -3.05 -8.52 24.17
N HIS A 224 -3.94 -8.15 23.25
CA HIS A 224 -3.66 -8.12 21.81
C HIS A 224 -3.26 -6.71 21.36
N PRO A 225 -1.98 -6.50 20.98
CA PRO A 225 -1.53 -5.17 20.59
C PRO A 225 -2.14 -4.74 19.25
N GLY A 226 -2.39 -3.44 19.10
CA GLY A 226 -2.70 -2.80 17.82
C GLY A 226 -1.47 -2.69 16.93
N ALA A 227 -1.58 -1.95 15.82
CA ALA A 227 -0.51 -1.81 14.83
C ALA A 227 0.80 -1.26 15.42
N GLU A 228 0.73 -0.23 16.28
CA GLU A 228 1.92 0.36 16.93
C GLU A 228 2.61 -0.65 17.87
N GLY A 229 1.84 -1.43 18.64
CA GLY A 229 2.39 -2.48 19.49
C GLY A 229 3.03 -3.62 18.69
N HIS A 230 2.40 -4.04 17.58
CA HIS A 230 3.00 -5.02 16.67
C HIS A 230 4.28 -4.51 15.99
N LEU A 231 4.39 -3.20 15.71
CA LEU A 231 5.61 -2.62 15.18
C LEU A 231 6.75 -2.66 16.21
N LEU A 232 6.45 -2.40 17.49
CA LEU A 232 7.42 -2.57 18.58
C LEU A 232 7.86 -4.03 18.72
N MET A 233 6.94 -4.99 18.58
CA MET A 233 7.29 -6.42 18.55
C MET A 233 8.19 -6.80 17.36
N ALA A 234 8.02 -6.16 16.21
CA ALA A 234 8.84 -6.41 15.03
C ALA A 234 10.27 -5.87 15.19
N ARG A 235 10.45 -4.77 15.95
CA ARG A 235 11.71 -4.01 16.03
C ARG A 235 12.93 -4.86 16.39
N PRO A 236 12.92 -5.75 17.42
CA PRO A 236 14.09 -6.58 17.71
C PRO A 236 14.54 -7.47 16.54
N VAL A 237 13.59 -7.98 15.75
CA VAL A 237 13.92 -8.79 14.56
C VAL A 237 14.40 -7.92 13.41
N LEU A 238 13.73 -6.78 13.17
CA LEU A 238 14.14 -5.82 12.15
C LEU A 238 15.58 -5.33 12.40
N ASP A 239 15.91 -4.99 13.63
CA ASP A 239 17.25 -4.51 14.01
C ASP A 239 18.29 -5.61 13.89
N ALA A 240 17.97 -6.84 14.33
CA ALA A 240 18.86 -8.00 14.20
C ALA A 240 19.21 -8.29 12.73
N TRP A 241 18.25 -8.10 11.81
CA TRP A 241 18.39 -8.35 10.38
C TRP A 241 18.81 -7.12 9.57
N GLY A 242 19.02 -5.97 10.21
CA GLY A 242 19.40 -4.73 9.52
C GLY A 242 18.29 -4.11 8.68
N LEU A 243 17.04 -4.54 8.86
CA LEU A 243 15.89 -4.09 8.07
C LEU A 243 15.33 -2.77 8.58
N LYS A 244 15.02 -1.85 7.67
CA LYS A 244 14.53 -0.50 7.99
C LYS A 244 13.04 -0.31 7.71
N VAL A 245 12.35 0.36 8.62
CA VAL A 245 10.93 0.72 8.49
C VAL A 245 10.74 2.16 8.96
N ARG A 246 9.75 2.85 8.39
CA ARG A 246 9.29 4.18 8.82
C ARG A 246 8.52 4.10 10.14
N GLU A 247 8.16 5.26 10.68
CA GLU A 247 7.40 5.37 11.94
C GLU A 247 6.04 4.65 11.89
N ASP A 248 5.41 4.60 10.72
CA ASP A 248 4.13 3.91 10.49
C ASP A 248 4.28 2.38 10.24
N GLY A 249 5.51 1.86 10.31
CA GLY A 249 5.84 0.46 10.07
C GLY A 249 5.93 0.08 8.58
N THR A 250 5.71 1.01 7.65
CA THR A 250 5.98 0.74 6.24
C THR A 250 7.49 0.54 6.00
N PRO A 251 7.88 -0.35 5.08
CA PRO A 251 9.29 -0.47 4.69
C PRO A 251 9.86 0.87 4.28
N ASP A 252 11.12 1.13 4.67
CA ASP A 252 11.86 2.30 4.20
C ASP A 252 12.23 2.11 2.72
N HIS A 253 11.24 2.36 1.86
CA HIS A 253 11.27 2.15 0.43
C HIS A 253 10.16 3.01 -0.23
N PRO A 254 10.37 3.62 -1.41
CA PRO A 254 9.38 4.47 -2.06
C PRO A 254 8.01 3.80 -2.25
N ASN A 255 8.02 2.50 -2.58
CA ASN A 255 6.81 1.68 -2.71
C ASN A 255 6.41 0.93 -1.42
N GLY A 256 6.95 1.32 -0.26
CA GLY A 256 6.81 0.59 1.00
C GLY A 256 5.35 0.32 1.41
N ALA A 257 4.48 1.32 1.31
CA ALA A 257 3.05 1.14 1.62
C ALA A 257 2.36 0.10 0.71
N ALA A 258 2.67 0.13 -0.58
CA ALA A 258 2.13 -0.84 -1.54
C ALA A 258 2.68 -2.26 -1.28
N ILE A 259 3.98 -2.38 -0.98
CA ILE A 259 4.62 -3.65 -0.63
C ILE A 259 3.96 -4.24 0.64
N LEU A 260 3.79 -3.44 1.70
CA LEU A 260 3.14 -3.89 2.92
C LEU A 260 1.69 -4.36 2.66
N ALA A 261 0.94 -3.67 1.81
CA ALA A 261 -0.42 -4.07 1.46
C ALA A 261 -0.47 -5.44 0.75
N VAL A 262 0.47 -5.70 -0.16
CA VAL A 262 0.59 -7.02 -0.83
C VAL A 262 0.98 -8.11 0.18
N ILE A 263 1.91 -7.83 1.08
CA ILE A 263 2.36 -8.78 2.10
C ILE A 263 1.25 -9.11 3.10
N LYS A 264 0.42 -8.14 3.49
CA LYS A 264 -0.77 -8.39 4.31
C LYS A 264 -1.73 -9.40 3.65
N LYS A 265 -1.97 -9.26 2.33
CA LYS A 265 -2.79 -10.23 1.58
C LYS A 265 -2.15 -11.63 1.58
N LYS A 266 -0.83 -11.70 1.41
CA LYS A 266 -0.06 -12.95 1.44
C LYS A 266 -0.23 -13.65 2.79
N HIS A 267 -0.04 -12.94 3.90
CA HIS A 267 -0.16 -13.50 5.25
C HIS A 267 -1.60 -13.87 5.62
N ALA A 268 -2.60 -13.14 5.12
CA ALA A 268 -4.01 -13.51 5.31
C ALA A 268 -4.37 -14.88 4.68
N ILE A 269 -3.66 -15.27 3.61
CA ILE A 269 -3.80 -16.59 2.98
C ILE A 269 -2.96 -17.64 3.71
N LEU A 270 -1.67 -17.33 3.96
CA LEU A 270 -0.71 -18.31 4.47
C LEU A 270 -1.02 -18.75 5.91
N ARG A 271 -1.42 -17.84 6.80
CA ARG A 271 -1.67 -18.14 8.21
C ARG A 271 -2.69 -19.27 8.42
N PRO A 272 -3.94 -19.17 7.93
CA PRO A 272 -4.91 -20.24 8.12
C PRO A 272 -4.56 -21.50 7.31
N ALA A 273 -3.91 -21.37 6.14
CA ALA A 273 -3.51 -22.50 5.31
C ALA A 273 -2.44 -23.37 5.99
N TRP A 274 -1.36 -22.76 6.49
CA TRP A 274 -0.32 -23.46 7.24
C TRP A 274 -0.87 -24.09 8.51
N LEU A 275 -1.71 -23.35 9.25
CA LEU A 275 -2.31 -23.87 10.47
C LEU A 275 -3.19 -25.12 10.21
N SER A 276 -3.99 -25.08 9.14
CA SER A 276 -4.82 -26.22 8.72
C SER A 276 -3.98 -27.38 8.20
N HIS A 277 -2.94 -27.08 7.42
CA HIS A 277 -2.04 -28.09 6.87
C HIS A 277 -1.28 -28.83 7.98
N VAL A 278 -0.77 -28.12 8.99
CA VAL A 278 -0.13 -28.71 10.17
C VAL A 278 -1.12 -29.56 10.96
N GLY A 279 -2.32 -29.01 11.19
CA GLY A 279 -3.40 -29.63 11.94
C GLY A 279 -3.26 -29.43 13.46
N HIS A 280 -4.37 -29.08 14.11
CA HIS A 280 -4.45 -28.82 15.55
C HIS A 280 -5.80 -29.30 16.11
N LYS A 281 -5.88 -29.45 17.44
CA LYS A 281 -7.12 -29.86 18.13
C LYS A 281 -8.02 -28.70 18.60
N ARG A 282 -7.55 -27.45 18.55
CA ARG A 282 -8.35 -26.29 18.98
C ARG A 282 -9.61 -26.13 18.10
N PRO A 283 -10.82 -26.09 18.67
CA PRO A 283 -12.04 -25.85 17.90
C PRO A 283 -12.16 -24.39 17.44
N GLY A 284 -13.07 -24.13 16.49
CA GLY A 284 -13.48 -22.77 16.11
C GLY A 284 -12.51 -22.00 15.20
N ASN A 285 -11.41 -22.59 14.74
CA ASN A 285 -10.61 -22.01 13.66
C ASN A 285 -11.22 -22.42 12.32
N ALA A 286 -11.52 -21.44 11.47
CA ALA A 286 -11.92 -21.70 10.10
C ALA A 286 -10.75 -22.34 9.32
N PRO A 287 -11.00 -23.35 8.48
CA PRO A 287 -9.96 -23.94 7.65
C PRO A 287 -9.43 -22.91 6.65
N GLY A 288 -8.12 -22.94 6.42
CA GLY A 288 -7.49 -22.21 5.32
C GLY A 288 -7.62 -22.97 4.00
N LEU A 289 -7.13 -22.34 2.92
CA LEU A 289 -7.00 -23.00 1.63
C LEU A 289 -6.08 -24.24 1.75
N PRO A 290 -6.27 -25.26 0.89
CA PRO A 290 -5.28 -26.31 0.72
C PRO A 290 -3.88 -25.71 0.50
N ILE A 291 -2.86 -26.28 1.16
CA ILE A 291 -1.55 -25.63 1.25
C ILE A 291 -0.92 -25.37 -0.14
N GLU A 292 -1.11 -26.27 -1.10
CA GLU A 292 -0.58 -26.11 -2.46
C GLU A 292 -1.20 -24.90 -3.19
N GLU A 293 -2.51 -24.68 -3.02
CA GLU A 293 -3.21 -23.52 -3.57
C GLU A 293 -2.76 -22.23 -2.88
N ALA A 294 -2.62 -22.26 -1.55
CA ALA A 294 -2.14 -21.13 -0.76
C ALA A 294 -0.72 -20.71 -1.15
N LEU A 295 0.19 -21.68 -1.34
CA LEU A 295 1.56 -21.44 -1.78
C LEU A 295 1.62 -20.86 -3.19
N LYS A 296 0.77 -21.33 -4.11
CA LYS A 296 0.68 -20.75 -5.46
C LYS A 296 0.26 -19.27 -5.42
N LYS A 297 -0.81 -18.95 -4.68
CA LYS A 297 -1.26 -17.55 -4.52
C LYS A 297 -0.23 -16.68 -3.80
N SER A 298 0.45 -17.24 -2.80
CA SER A 298 1.55 -16.56 -2.11
C SER A 298 2.71 -16.24 -3.06
N ALA A 299 3.05 -17.14 -3.99
CA ALA A 299 4.11 -16.91 -4.96
C ALA A 299 3.77 -15.76 -5.93
N GLU A 300 2.51 -15.65 -6.36
CA GLU A 300 2.02 -14.53 -7.16
C GLU A 300 2.15 -13.19 -6.42
N LEU A 301 1.77 -13.17 -5.13
CA LEU A 301 1.90 -11.97 -4.28
C LEU A 301 3.36 -11.63 -3.98
N ASP A 302 4.23 -12.62 -3.76
CA ASP A 302 5.67 -12.40 -3.61
C ASP A 302 6.27 -11.81 -4.90
N ALA A 303 5.85 -12.29 -6.08
CA ALA A 303 6.29 -11.72 -7.36
C ALA A 303 5.82 -10.26 -7.55
N GLU A 304 4.60 -9.94 -7.13
CA GLU A 304 4.08 -8.56 -7.12
C GLU A 304 4.90 -7.66 -6.17
N ALA A 305 5.18 -8.11 -4.94
CA ALA A 305 6.01 -7.38 -3.99
C ALA A 305 7.44 -7.15 -4.53
N LYS A 306 8.05 -8.17 -5.16
CA LYS A 306 9.37 -8.05 -5.81
C LYS A 306 9.34 -7.06 -6.98
N LYS A 307 8.27 -7.01 -7.76
CA LYS A 307 8.10 -6.01 -8.84
C LYS A 307 8.03 -4.60 -8.26
N LEU A 308 7.30 -4.39 -7.17
CA LEU A 308 7.20 -3.10 -6.49
C LEU A 308 8.53 -2.68 -5.86
N ALA A 309 9.28 -3.61 -5.29
CA ALA A 309 10.61 -3.35 -4.71
C ALA A 309 11.66 -3.01 -5.79
N ASN A 310 11.62 -3.69 -6.93
CA ASN A 310 12.55 -3.40 -8.04
C ASN A 310 12.10 -2.23 -8.94
N ALA A 311 10.90 -1.68 -8.73
CA ALA A 311 10.45 -0.53 -9.48
C ALA A 311 11.28 0.69 -9.07
N LYS A 312 12.12 1.18 -10.01
CA LYS A 312 12.99 2.33 -9.79
C LYS A 312 12.22 3.49 -9.16
N GLU A 313 12.79 4.05 -8.09
CA GLU A 313 12.40 5.37 -7.62
C GLU A 313 12.56 6.33 -8.80
N VAL A 314 11.46 6.93 -9.24
CA VAL A 314 11.54 7.94 -10.27
C VAL A 314 11.51 9.25 -9.54
N THR A 315 12.64 9.94 -9.58
CA THR A 315 12.74 11.34 -9.23
C THR A 315 12.63 12.15 -10.50
N PHE A 316 11.75 13.15 -10.50
CA PHE A 316 11.74 14.14 -11.55
C PHE A 316 12.92 15.09 -11.34
N PRO A 317 13.81 15.30 -12.32
CA PRO A 317 14.92 16.24 -12.18
C PRO A 317 14.41 17.69 -12.18
N ASN A 318 15.31 18.64 -11.94
CA ASN A 318 15.04 20.08 -12.08
C ASN A 318 13.83 20.57 -11.27
N GLN A 319 13.77 20.22 -9.99
CA GLN A 319 12.80 20.83 -9.08
C GLN A 319 13.04 22.35 -9.03
N ASN A 320 12.06 23.11 -9.47
CA ASN A 320 12.09 24.56 -9.58
C ASN A 320 10.98 25.17 -8.73
N GLY A 321 11.17 25.03 -7.42
CA GLY A 321 10.24 25.50 -6.38
C GLY A 321 9.03 24.60 -6.17
N GLU A 322 7.97 25.21 -5.67
CA GLU A 322 6.71 24.54 -5.33
C GLU A 322 5.53 25.16 -6.08
N TRP A 323 4.50 24.36 -6.30
CA TRP A 323 3.19 24.81 -6.76
C TRP A 323 2.14 24.35 -5.76
N ASN A 324 1.49 25.30 -5.06
CA ASN A 324 0.53 25.04 -4.00
C ASN A 324 1.03 24.05 -2.90
N GLY A 325 2.32 24.13 -2.53
CA GLY A 325 2.93 23.27 -1.50
C GLY A 325 3.36 21.88 -1.97
N TYR A 326 3.41 21.66 -3.29
CA TYR A 326 3.90 20.43 -3.92
C TYR A 326 5.11 20.71 -4.80
N ALA A 327 6.04 19.76 -4.91
CA ALA A 327 7.25 19.93 -5.69
C ALA A 327 6.92 20.13 -7.17
N LYS A 328 7.44 21.21 -7.77
CA LYS A 328 7.26 21.53 -9.18
C LYS A 328 8.56 21.29 -9.92
N HIS A 329 8.51 20.51 -10.98
CA HIS A 329 9.65 20.14 -11.81
C HIS A 329 9.48 20.70 -13.22
N GLU A 330 10.55 21.24 -13.80
CA GLU A 330 10.55 21.76 -15.16
C GLU A 330 11.48 20.91 -16.03
N LEU A 331 10.89 20.14 -16.94
CA LEU A 331 11.58 19.27 -17.87
C LEU A 331 11.62 19.91 -19.26
N THR A 332 12.51 19.41 -20.11
CA THR A 332 12.50 19.68 -21.55
C THR A 332 12.31 18.37 -22.29
N ILE A 333 11.17 18.19 -22.95
CA ILE A 333 10.83 16.99 -23.72
C ILE A 333 10.49 17.43 -25.13
N ALA A 334 11.06 16.77 -26.15
CA ALA A 334 10.90 17.16 -27.55
C ALA A 334 11.29 18.64 -27.83
N GLY A 335 12.23 19.19 -27.05
CA GLY A 335 12.60 20.60 -27.12
C GLY A 335 11.54 21.58 -26.60
N LYS A 336 10.52 21.10 -25.88
CA LYS A 336 9.45 21.92 -25.30
C LYS A 336 9.46 21.83 -23.77
N PRO A 337 9.12 22.94 -23.07
CA PRO A 337 8.98 22.91 -21.62
C PRO A 337 7.81 22.01 -21.19
N VAL A 338 8.06 21.14 -20.20
CA VAL A 338 7.05 20.30 -19.57
C VAL A 338 7.13 20.49 -18.06
N THR A 339 6.05 21.01 -17.48
CA THR A 339 5.90 21.14 -16.03
C THR A 339 5.30 19.84 -15.48
N VAL A 340 5.92 19.29 -14.43
CA VAL A 340 5.40 18.17 -13.64
C VAL A 340 5.30 18.60 -12.19
N VAL A 341 4.09 18.59 -11.62
CA VAL A 341 3.89 18.75 -10.18
C VAL A 341 3.76 17.36 -9.56
N ALA A 342 4.67 17.03 -8.65
CA ALA A 342 4.73 15.73 -8.01
C ALA A 342 3.96 15.74 -6.67
N PRO A 343 3.16 14.70 -6.37
CA PRO A 343 2.53 14.56 -5.07
C PRO A 343 3.59 14.30 -4.00
N LYS A 344 3.28 14.65 -2.74
CA LYS A 344 4.17 14.33 -1.61
C LYS A 344 4.40 12.82 -1.46
N MET A 345 3.37 12.03 -1.77
CA MET A 345 3.42 10.58 -1.84
C MET A 345 2.62 10.12 -3.05
N ALA A 346 3.27 9.47 -4.01
CA ALA A 346 2.60 8.96 -5.20
C ALA A 346 1.66 7.80 -4.87
N ALA A 347 0.47 7.81 -5.47
CA ALA A 347 -0.44 6.66 -5.42
C ALA A 347 0.15 5.49 -6.21
N ALA A 348 -0.25 4.25 -5.85
CA ALA A 348 0.13 3.06 -6.59
C ALA A 348 -0.24 3.22 -8.07
N GLY A 349 0.63 2.75 -8.97
CA GLY A 349 0.45 2.93 -10.42
C GLY A 349 0.86 4.31 -10.97
N ARG A 350 1.17 5.29 -10.09
CA ARG A 350 1.55 6.67 -10.44
C ARG A 350 0.56 7.30 -11.43
N PRO A 351 -0.73 7.41 -11.04
CA PRO A 351 -1.71 8.07 -11.89
C PRO A 351 -1.36 9.54 -12.06
N TRP A 352 -1.82 10.12 -13.17
CA TRP A 352 -1.50 11.50 -13.52
C TRP A 352 -2.59 12.15 -14.36
N VAL A 353 -2.67 13.47 -14.21
CA VAL A 353 -3.55 14.37 -14.92
C VAL A 353 -2.74 15.17 -15.92
N TRP A 354 -3.23 15.29 -17.14
CA TRP A 354 -2.55 16.00 -18.21
C TRP A 354 -3.43 17.10 -18.80
N HIS A 355 -3.01 18.34 -18.60
CA HIS A 355 -3.74 19.52 -19.05
C HIS A 355 -3.42 19.86 -20.52
N GLY A 356 -4.48 20.13 -21.29
CA GLY A 356 -4.39 20.62 -22.67
C GLY A 356 -3.83 22.04 -22.77
N GLU A 357 -4.35 22.94 -21.93
CA GLU A 357 -4.02 24.37 -21.85
C GLU A 357 -4.33 24.87 -20.42
N PHE A 358 -3.91 26.10 -20.10
CA PHE A 358 -4.32 26.84 -18.89
C PHE A 358 -3.98 26.20 -17.54
N PHE A 359 -2.89 25.43 -17.46
CA PHE A 359 -2.37 24.94 -16.19
C PHE A 359 -2.28 26.07 -15.13
N GLY A 360 -2.82 25.80 -13.93
CA GLY A 360 -2.91 26.78 -12.86
C GLY A 360 -4.24 27.50 -12.74
N HIS A 361 -5.10 27.46 -13.77
CA HIS A 361 -6.43 28.06 -13.70
C HIS A 361 -7.39 27.16 -12.89
N LYS A 362 -8.09 27.73 -11.90
CA LYS A 362 -9.01 27.01 -11.00
C LYS A 362 -8.39 25.70 -10.44
N PRO A 363 -7.28 25.78 -9.69
CA PRO A 363 -6.43 24.63 -9.37
C PRO A 363 -7.00 23.66 -8.32
N ALA A 364 -8.19 23.92 -7.78
CA ALA A 364 -8.76 23.13 -6.68
C ALA A 364 -8.85 21.62 -6.96
N PRO A 365 -9.30 21.14 -8.15
CA PRO A 365 -9.29 19.72 -8.46
C PRO A 365 -7.87 19.12 -8.47
N ASP A 366 -6.90 19.82 -9.07
CA ASP A 366 -5.51 19.38 -9.16
C ASP A 366 -4.86 19.26 -7.77
N ILE A 367 -5.07 20.25 -6.89
CA ILE A 367 -4.57 20.25 -5.51
C ILE A 367 -5.14 19.04 -4.74
N ALA A 368 -6.43 18.77 -4.90
CA ALA A 368 -7.07 17.63 -4.26
C ALA A 368 -6.55 16.28 -4.81
N LEU A 369 -6.29 16.20 -6.11
CA LEU A 369 -5.73 15.00 -6.75
C LEU A 369 -4.26 14.78 -6.38
N LEU A 370 -3.45 15.84 -6.25
CA LEU A 370 -2.11 15.78 -5.67
C LEU A 370 -2.13 15.23 -4.24
N GLY A 371 -3.10 15.65 -3.43
CA GLY A 371 -3.34 15.10 -2.08
C GLY A 371 -3.74 13.62 -2.09
N LYS A 372 -4.27 13.12 -3.20
CA LYS A 372 -4.59 11.69 -3.44
C LYS A 372 -3.45 10.93 -4.15
N GLY A 373 -2.31 11.55 -4.39
CA GLY A 373 -1.13 10.91 -4.97
C GLY A 373 -1.03 10.93 -6.50
N PHE A 374 -1.78 11.81 -7.17
CA PHE A 374 -1.68 12.03 -8.62
C PHE A 374 -0.55 13.00 -8.96
N HIS A 375 0.06 12.83 -10.13
CA HIS A 375 0.95 13.84 -10.71
C HIS A 375 0.15 14.77 -11.64
N ILE A 376 0.52 16.05 -11.72
CA ILE A 376 -0.10 17.00 -12.65
C ILE A 376 0.93 17.39 -13.70
N VAL A 377 0.58 17.26 -14.98
CA VAL A 377 1.49 17.48 -16.10
C VAL A 377 0.93 18.53 -17.05
N TYR A 378 1.81 19.41 -17.52
CA TYR A 378 1.50 20.40 -18.55
C TYR A 378 2.66 20.56 -19.53
N MET A 379 2.39 20.40 -20.83
CA MET A 379 3.37 20.65 -21.89
C MET A 379 3.08 22.00 -22.54
N LYS A 380 4.04 22.93 -22.47
CA LYS A 380 3.85 24.31 -22.96
C LYS A 380 4.05 24.39 -24.47
N ILE A 381 3.01 24.03 -25.21
CA ILE A 381 2.93 24.11 -26.68
C ILE A 381 1.74 24.95 -27.15
N ASN A 382 1.58 26.11 -26.50
CA ASN A 382 0.46 27.02 -26.70
C ASN A 382 0.27 27.39 -28.19
N ASP A 383 -0.96 27.75 -28.54
CA ASP A 383 -1.38 28.17 -29.89
C ASP A 383 -1.25 27.10 -31.00
N MET A 384 -0.94 25.85 -30.66
CA MET A 384 -0.96 24.74 -31.63
C MET A 384 -2.35 24.12 -31.80
N LEU A 385 -3.32 24.48 -30.95
CA LEU A 385 -4.74 24.14 -31.07
C LEU A 385 -5.01 22.62 -31.20
N GLY A 386 -4.14 21.75 -30.68
CA GLY A 386 -4.30 20.30 -30.84
C GLY A 386 -4.14 19.81 -32.28
N CYS A 387 -3.43 20.52 -33.15
CA CYS A 387 -3.16 20.12 -34.53
C CYS A 387 -2.33 18.81 -34.61
N PRO A 388 -2.17 18.19 -35.80
CA PRO A 388 -1.40 16.95 -35.94
C PRO A 388 0.02 17.00 -35.36
N ASP A 389 0.71 18.14 -35.46
CA ASP A 389 2.05 18.29 -34.87
C ASP A 389 2.01 18.41 -33.33
N ALA A 390 0.94 18.98 -32.77
CA ALA A 390 0.72 18.95 -31.31
C ALA A 390 0.53 17.51 -30.82
N VAL A 391 -0.23 16.69 -31.55
CA VAL A 391 -0.41 15.26 -31.24
C VAL A 391 0.93 14.50 -31.29
N LYS A 392 1.81 14.79 -32.26
CA LYS A 392 3.17 14.21 -32.32
C LYS A 392 4.02 14.59 -31.11
N LEU A 393 3.99 15.86 -30.71
CA LEU A 393 4.71 16.34 -29.52
C LEU A 393 4.18 15.68 -28.24
N TRP A 394 2.87 15.55 -28.10
CA TRP A 394 2.25 14.84 -27.00
C TRP A 394 2.63 13.35 -26.99
N ASN A 395 2.68 12.67 -28.14
CA ASN A 395 3.16 11.29 -28.19
C ASN A 395 4.59 11.12 -27.65
N GLN A 396 5.48 12.08 -27.92
CA GLN A 396 6.85 12.07 -27.38
C GLN A 396 6.87 12.35 -25.87
N CYS A 397 6.09 13.32 -25.41
CA CYS A 397 5.92 13.61 -23.97
C CYS A 397 5.37 12.39 -23.20
N TYR A 398 4.32 11.78 -23.71
CA TYR A 398 3.72 10.57 -23.16
C TYR A 398 4.74 9.42 -23.08
N ALA A 399 5.50 9.17 -24.15
CA ALA A 399 6.48 8.08 -24.20
C ALA A 399 7.56 8.28 -23.13
N GLU A 400 8.07 9.49 -22.99
CA GLU A 400 9.07 9.87 -21.99
C GLU A 400 8.55 9.66 -20.56
N LEU A 401 7.39 10.25 -20.25
CA LEU A 401 6.81 10.22 -18.90
C LEU A 401 6.39 8.82 -18.45
N THR A 402 5.92 7.98 -19.36
CA THR A 402 5.49 6.61 -19.03
C THR A 402 6.65 5.61 -19.02
N THR A 403 7.69 5.83 -19.82
CA THR A 403 8.82 4.89 -19.94
C THR A 403 9.92 5.20 -18.93
N ASN A 404 10.37 6.46 -18.88
CA ASN A 404 11.51 6.86 -18.06
C ASN A 404 11.07 7.32 -16.67
N TYR A 405 9.86 7.90 -16.58
CA TYR A 405 9.31 8.40 -15.32
C TYR A 405 8.22 7.50 -14.70
N GLY A 406 7.88 6.39 -15.37
CA GLY A 406 7.00 5.36 -14.83
C GLY A 406 5.61 5.86 -14.43
N LEU A 407 5.14 6.97 -15.01
CA LEU A 407 3.75 7.40 -14.86
C LEU A 407 2.81 6.36 -15.53
N SER A 408 1.58 6.26 -15.03
CA SER A 408 0.58 5.34 -15.56
C SER A 408 0.43 5.46 -17.09
N LYS A 409 0.21 4.35 -17.79
CA LYS A 409 0.01 4.36 -19.26
C LYS A 409 -1.33 4.99 -19.69
N LYS A 410 -2.18 5.41 -18.75
CA LYS A 410 -3.51 5.96 -19.01
C LYS A 410 -3.76 7.28 -18.26
N PRO A 411 -3.17 8.41 -18.68
CA PRO A 411 -3.49 9.73 -18.11
C PRO A 411 -4.99 10.05 -18.13
N ALA A 412 -5.42 10.81 -17.13
CA ALA A 412 -6.67 11.56 -17.18
C ALA A 412 -6.43 12.90 -17.89
N LEU A 413 -7.23 13.22 -18.91
CA LEU A 413 -7.04 14.44 -19.69
C LEU A 413 -7.96 15.56 -19.22
N VAL A 414 -7.44 16.78 -19.11
CA VAL A 414 -8.20 17.97 -18.73
C VAL A 414 -8.19 18.98 -19.87
N GLY A 415 -9.34 19.10 -20.55
CA GLY A 415 -9.55 19.98 -21.70
C GLY A 415 -10.40 21.19 -21.33
N LEU A 416 -9.74 22.28 -20.91
CA LEU A 416 -10.40 23.54 -20.61
C LEU A 416 -10.46 24.44 -21.84
N SER A 417 -11.66 24.90 -22.24
CA SER A 417 -11.82 25.77 -23.42
C SER A 417 -11.08 25.19 -24.63
N ARG A 418 -10.19 25.93 -25.28
CA ARG A 418 -9.34 25.44 -26.38
C ARG A 418 -8.47 24.21 -26.06
N GLY A 419 -8.20 23.96 -24.79
CA GLY A 419 -7.55 22.74 -24.31
C GLY A 419 -8.31 21.47 -24.73
N GLY A 420 -9.62 21.58 -24.97
CA GLY A 420 -10.45 20.52 -25.55
C GLY A 420 -9.88 19.94 -26.83
N LEU A 421 -9.41 20.78 -27.76
CA LEU A 421 -8.83 20.33 -29.03
C LEU A 421 -7.58 19.46 -28.81
N TYR A 422 -6.69 19.85 -27.89
CA TYR A 422 -5.48 19.07 -27.56
C TYR A 422 -5.85 17.70 -26.98
N CYS A 423 -6.69 17.70 -25.94
CA CYS A 423 -7.06 16.48 -25.23
C CYS A 423 -7.80 15.50 -26.15
N TYR A 424 -8.81 15.97 -26.88
CA TYR A 424 -9.59 15.09 -27.75
C TYR A 424 -8.78 14.60 -28.95
N ASN A 425 -8.04 15.45 -29.66
CA ASN A 425 -7.28 14.99 -30.82
C ASN A 425 -6.19 13.99 -30.42
N TRP A 426 -5.51 14.19 -29.28
CA TRP A 426 -4.54 13.22 -28.79
C TRP A 426 -5.20 11.91 -28.36
N ALA A 427 -6.33 11.98 -27.64
CA ALA A 427 -7.09 10.81 -27.20
C ALA A 427 -7.62 9.98 -28.37
N ILE A 428 -8.18 10.64 -29.40
CA ILE A 428 -8.71 9.98 -30.60
C ILE A 428 -7.60 9.24 -31.35
N ALA A 429 -6.40 9.81 -31.41
CA ALA A 429 -5.23 9.16 -31.99
C ALA A 429 -4.64 8.05 -31.11
N ASN A 430 -4.96 8.02 -29.82
CA ASN A 430 -4.41 7.09 -28.82
C ASN A 430 -5.48 6.54 -27.85
N PRO A 431 -6.57 5.93 -28.35
CA PRO A 431 -7.78 5.67 -27.55
C PRO A 431 -7.53 4.65 -26.42
N ASP A 432 -6.55 3.77 -26.56
CA ASP A 432 -6.16 2.77 -25.56
C ASP A 432 -5.27 3.33 -24.44
N LYS A 433 -4.77 4.56 -24.58
CA LYS A 433 -3.84 5.22 -23.65
C LYS A 433 -4.49 6.30 -22.79
N VAL A 434 -5.81 6.31 -22.68
CA VAL A 434 -6.56 7.31 -21.91
C VAL A 434 -7.39 6.63 -20.83
N SER A 435 -7.42 7.19 -19.62
CA SER A 435 -8.30 6.69 -18.55
C SER A 435 -9.66 7.38 -18.55
N CYS A 436 -9.68 8.71 -18.69
CA CYS A 436 -10.89 9.51 -18.83
C CYS A 436 -10.58 10.90 -19.40
N ILE A 437 -11.62 11.64 -19.80
CA ILE A 437 -11.51 13.05 -20.21
C ILE A 437 -12.47 13.89 -19.38
N TYR A 438 -11.94 14.91 -18.71
CA TYR A 438 -12.70 16.01 -18.14
C TYR A 438 -12.61 17.22 -19.09
N GLY A 439 -13.76 17.65 -19.62
CA GLY A 439 -13.89 18.84 -20.46
C GLY A 439 -14.65 19.95 -19.72
N ASP A 440 -14.17 21.18 -19.82
CA ASP A 440 -14.84 22.36 -19.24
C ASP A 440 -14.98 23.46 -20.28
N ALA A 441 -16.23 23.70 -20.70
CA ALA A 441 -16.58 24.41 -21.93
C ALA A 441 -15.61 24.08 -23.08
N PRO A 442 -15.33 22.79 -23.36
CA PRO A 442 -14.24 22.41 -24.24
C PRO A 442 -14.59 22.74 -25.69
N VAL A 443 -13.63 23.30 -26.41
CA VAL A 443 -13.70 23.42 -27.86
C VAL A 443 -13.50 22.02 -28.44
N CYS A 444 -14.50 21.55 -29.16
CA CYS A 444 -14.53 20.24 -29.82
C CYS A 444 -14.76 20.36 -31.33
N ASP A 445 -15.06 21.54 -31.84
CA ASP A 445 -15.11 21.84 -33.27
C ASP A 445 -14.43 23.17 -33.54
N PHE A 446 -13.31 23.14 -34.28
CA PHE A 446 -12.61 24.38 -34.64
C PHE A 446 -13.45 25.31 -35.54
N LYS A 447 -14.50 24.78 -36.20
CA LYS A 447 -15.43 25.56 -37.05
C LYS A 447 -16.37 26.42 -36.20
N SER A 448 -16.76 25.91 -35.02
CA SER A 448 -17.48 26.66 -33.99
C SER A 448 -16.57 27.73 -33.40
N TRP A 449 -15.47 27.33 -32.78
CA TRP A 449 -14.41 28.21 -32.33
C TRP A 449 -13.04 27.60 -32.62
N PRO A 450 -12.08 28.32 -33.23
CA PRO A 450 -12.07 29.76 -33.46
C PRO A 450 -12.77 30.22 -34.75
N GLY A 451 -13.36 29.32 -35.55
CA GLY A 451 -13.89 29.66 -36.86
C GLY A 451 -15.04 30.67 -36.86
N GLY A 452 -15.91 30.66 -35.84
CA GLY A 452 -17.10 31.52 -35.81
C GLY A 452 -18.03 31.27 -36.99
N LYS A 453 -18.06 30.02 -37.50
CA LYS A 453 -18.84 29.62 -38.68
C LYS A 453 -20.21 29.02 -38.30
N GLY A 454 -20.50 29.02 -37.01
CA GLY A 454 -21.81 28.78 -36.42
C GLY A 454 -22.27 30.00 -35.61
N LYS A 455 -22.74 29.76 -34.38
CA LYS A 455 -23.22 30.76 -33.42
C LYS A 455 -22.09 31.34 -32.56
N GLY A 456 -20.95 30.67 -32.47
CA GLY A 456 -19.82 31.12 -31.67
C GLY A 456 -19.24 32.42 -32.20
N LYS A 457 -18.77 33.30 -31.32
CA LYS A 457 -18.14 34.59 -31.68
C LYS A 457 -16.91 34.45 -32.60
N GLY A 458 -16.26 33.29 -32.59
CA GLY A 458 -15.01 33.05 -33.31
C GLY A 458 -13.83 33.85 -32.77
N ASP A 459 -12.68 33.67 -33.41
CA ASP A 459 -11.44 34.39 -33.15
C ASP A 459 -10.60 34.41 -34.45
N PRO A 460 -10.62 35.52 -35.21
CA PRO A 460 -9.95 35.59 -36.52
C PRO A 460 -8.46 35.26 -36.49
N ARG A 461 -7.75 35.61 -35.39
CA ARG A 461 -6.32 35.30 -35.25
C ARG A 461 -6.12 33.80 -35.16
N ASN A 462 -6.88 33.14 -34.31
CA ASN A 462 -6.76 31.71 -34.10
C ASN A 462 -7.35 30.90 -35.26
N TRP A 463 -8.34 31.43 -35.97
CA TRP A 463 -8.79 30.85 -37.24
C TRP A 463 -7.68 30.82 -38.30
N GLY A 464 -6.90 31.90 -38.39
CA GLY A 464 -5.70 31.92 -39.24
C GLY A 464 -4.67 30.84 -38.85
N PHE A 465 -4.54 30.54 -37.55
CA PHE A 465 -3.71 29.41 -37.10
C PHE A 465 -4.28 28.06 -37.52
N VAL A 466 -5.60 27.85 -37.50
CA VAL A 466 -6.21 26.59 -37.98
C VAL A 466 -5.80 26.31 -39.44
N LEU A 467 -5.95 27.28 -40.33
CA LEU A 467 -5.56 27.11 -41.73
C LEU A 467 -4.09 26.69 -41.87
N LYS A 468 -3.19 27.39 -41.16
CA LYS A 468 -1.76 27.13 -41.21
C LYS A 468 -1.36 25.80 -40.57
N LEU A 469 -1.89 25.48 -39.40
CA LEU A 469 -1.46 24.34 -38.58
C LEU A 469 -1.98 23.00 -39.11
N TRP A 470 -3.12 22.99 -39.78
CA TRP A 470 -3.64 21.80 -40.49
C TRP A 470 -3.19 21.75 -41.95
N GLY A 471 -2.55 22.82 -42.46
CA GLY A 471 -2.06 22.88 -43.84
C GLY A 471 -3.17 23.00 -44.88
N PHE A 472 -4.33 23.57 -44.50
CA PHE A 472 -5.42 23.80 -45.43
C PHE A 472 -5.03 24.86 -46.47
N LYS A 473 -5.36 24.59 -47.73
CA LYS A 473 -5.15 25.49 -48.87
C LYS A 473 -5.98 26.76 -48.73
N ASP A 474 -7.22 26.62 -48.28
CA ASP A 474 -8.18 27.72 -48.16
C ASP A 474 -9.25 27.43 -47.08
N GLU A 475 -10.10 28.43 -46.82
CA GLU A 475 -11.17 28.32 -45.82
C GLU A 475 -12.21 27.23 -46.19
N ALA A 476 -12.46 27.01 -47.49
CA ALA A 476 -13.41 26.01 -47.93
C ALA A 476 -12.95 24.60 -47.57
N GLU A 477 -11.66 24.31 -47.70
CA GLU A 477 -11.08 23.04 -47.26
C GLU A 477 -11.19 22.85 -45.74
N ALA A 478 -10.92 23.90 -44.95
CA ALA A 478 -11.06 23.86 -43.50
C ALA A 478 -12.51 23.63 -43.05
N LEU A 479 -13.49 24.23 -43.75
CA LEU A 479 -14.92 24.03 -43.50
C LEU A 479 -15.38 22.61 -43.88
N ALA A 480 -14.80 22.03 -44.92
CA ALA A 480 -15.08 20.67 -45.37
C ALA A 480 -14.41 19.58 -44.51
N TYR A 481 -13.52 19.95 -43.59
CA TYR A 481 -12.81 19.00 -42.76
C TYR A 481 -13.74 18.27 -41.77
N ILE A 482 -13.66 16.94 -41.78
CA ILE A 482 -14.47 16.01 -40.98
C ILE A 482 -13.64 15.27 -39.90
N GLY A 483 -12.50 15.83 -39.51
CA GLY A 483 -11.63 15.25 -38.49
C GLY A 483 -11.60 16.05 -37.18
N ASN A 484 -12.63 16.85 -36.89
CA ASN A 484 -12.76 17.51 -35.59
C ASN A 484 -13.08 16.48 -34.49
N PRO A 485 -12.83 16.80 -33.20
CA PRO A 485 -13.28 15.96 -32.10
C PRO A 485 -14.74 15.52 -32.18
N VAL A 486 -15.66 16.43 -32.52
CA VAL A 486 -17.08 16.11 -32.71
C VAL A 486 -17.32 15.05 -33.80
N ASP A 487 -16.45 14.93 -34.79
CA ASP A 487 -16.59 14.04 -35.94
C ASP A 487 -15.89 12.68 -35.72
N SER A 488 -14.95 12.58 -34.78
CA SER A 488 -13.97 11.47 -34.71
C SER A 488 -14.03 10.65 -33.41
N LEU A 489 -15.21 10.51 -32.80
CA LEU A 489 -15.39 9.91 -31.47
C LEU A 489 -15.37 8.37 -31.41
N ALA A 490 -15.57 7.68 -32.54
CA ALA A 490 -15.71 6.22 -32.58
C ALA A 490 -14.57 5.44 -31.91
N PRO A 491 -13.28 5.81 -32.07
CA PRO A 491 -12.18 5.13 -31.39
C PRO A 491 -12.29 5.20 -29.86
N LEU A 492 -12.71 6.34 -29.31
CA LEU A 492 -12.87 6.54 -27.86
C LEU A 492 -14.00 5.69 -27.30
N ALA A 493 -15.15 5.66 -28.01
CA ALA A 493 -16.31 4.87 -27.59
C ALA A 493 -15.96 3.38 -27.59
N LYS A 494 -15.26 2.91 -28.64
CA LYS A 494 -14.77 1.53 -28.73
C LYS A 494 -13.81 1.17 -27.59
N ALA A 495 -12.97 2.11 -27.16
CA ALA A 495 -12.07 1.92 -26.03
C ALA A 495 -12.75 2.10 -24.65
N GLY A 496 -14.03 2.49 -24.63
CA GLY A 496 -14.81 2.66 -23.40
C GLY A 496 -14.36 3.86 -22.56
N VAL A 497 -13.80 4.91 -23.18
CA VAL A 497 -13.27 6.08 -22.44
C VAL A 497 -14.44 6.87 -21.83
N PRO A 498 -14.53 7.01 -20.50
CA PRO A 498 -15.57 7.82 -19.88
C PRO A 498 -15.26 9.31 -20.01
N LEU A 499 -16.30 10.12 -20.25
CA LEU A 499 -16.22 11.57 -20.39
C LEU A 499 -17.00 12.26 -19.26
N LEU A 500 -16.53 13.42 -18.81
CA LEU A 500 -17.26 14.36 -17.96
C LEU A 500 -17.15 15.76 -18.57
N HIS A 501 -18.27 16.39 -18.92
CA HIS A 501 -18.30 17.76 -19.40
C HIS A 501 -19.00 18.70 -18.40
N VAL A 502 -18.33 19.78 -18.04
CA VAL A 502 -18.92 20.96 -17.38
C VAL A 502 -19.09 22.06 -18.44
N PHE A 503 -20.24 22.71 -18.52
CA PHE A 503 -20.47 23.74 -19.53
C PHE A 503 -21.55 24.75 -19.11
N GLY A 504 -21.42 25.98 -19.60
CA GLY A 504 -22.48 26.98 -19.55
C GLY A 504 -23.43 26.80 -20.73
N ASP A 505 -24.74 26.88 -20.49
CA ASP A 505 -25.74 26.74 -21.56
C ASP A 505 -26.01 28.05 -22.32
N ALA A 506 -25.47 29.17 -21.83
CA ALA A 506 -25.50 30.48 -22.47
C ALA A 506 -24.11 30.87 -23.02
N ASP A 507 -23.20 29.91 -23.20
CA ASP A 507 -21.87 30.14 -23.77
C ASP A 507 -21.99 30.61 -25.23
N ASP A 508 -21.53 31.83 -25.50
CA ASP A 508 -21.52 32.45 -26.83
C ASP A 508 -20.12 32.47 -27.47
N VAL A 509 -19.11 31.94 -26.77
CA VAL A 509 -17.75 31.76 -27.28
C VAL A 509 -17.56 30.35 -27.79
N VAL A 510 -17.97 29.36 -26.99
CA VAL A 510 -17.96 27.92 -27.30
C VAL A 510 -19.38 27.39 -27.11
N PRO A 511 -20.32 27.67 -28.03
CA PRO A 511 -21.71 27.23 -27.90
C PRO A 511 -21.81 25.74 -27.63
N TRP A 512 -22.53 25.40 -26.57
CA TRP A 512 -22.59 24.02 -26.11
C TRP A 512 -23.22 23.11 -27.15
N ASP A 513 -24.20 23.59 -27.91
CA ASP A 513 -24.91 22.85 -28.96
C ASP A 513 -24.07 22.60 -30.22
N GLU A 514 -22.92 23.27 -30.35
CA GLU A 514 -21.94 23.05 -31.42
C GLU A 514 -20.73 22.22 -30.96
N ASN A 515 -20.57 22.03 -29.64
CA ASN A 515 -19.44 21.34 -29.05
C ASN A 515 -19.93 20.22 -28.13
N THR A 516 -20.10 20.50 -26.84
CA THR A 516 -20.48 19.54 -25.79
C THR A 516 -21.75 18.73 -26.10
N GLY A 517 -22.79 19.34 -26.66
CA GLY A 517 -24.03 18.66 -27.05
C GLY A 517 -23.86 17.74 -28.26
N LEU A 518 -23.00 18.11 -29.22
CA LEU A 518 -22.64 17.22 -30.33
C LEU A 518 -21.80 16.04 -29.82
N ILE A 519 -20.84 16.29 -28.93
CA ILE A 519 -20.09 15.21 -28.27
C ILE A 519 -21.06 14.28 -27.55
N GLU A 520 -21.97 14.80 -26.72
CA GLU A 520 -22.89 13.97 -25.95
C GLU A 520 -23.75 13.07 -26.85
N SER A 521 -24.44 13.66 -27.82
CA SER A 521 -25.35 12.94 -28.71
C SER A 521 -24.63 11.88 -29.53
N ARG A 522 -23.52 12.24 -30.17
CA ARG A 522 -22.74 11.32 -31.02
C ARG A 522 -22.02 10.25 -30.18
N TYR A 523 -21.49 10.60 -29.02
CA TYR A 523 -20.79 9.64 -28.16
C TYR A 523 -21.74 8.58 -27.61
N LYS A 524 -22.92 8.99 -27.14
CA LYS A 524 -23.96 8.05 -26.69
C LYS A 524 -24.44 7.14 -27.82
N ALA A 525 -24.61 7.67 -29.04
CA ALA A 525 -24.98 6.87 -30.21
C ALA A 525 -23.94 5.80 -30.55
N LEU A 526 -22.66 6.04 -30.23
CA LEU A 526 -21.56 5.09 -30.40
C LEU A 526 -21.39 4.12 -29.21
N GLY A 527 -22.25 4.20 -28.20
CA GLY A 527 -22.17 3.39 -26.97
C GLY A 527 -21.20 3.93 -25.91
N GLY A 528 -20.67 5.14 -26.10
CA GLY A 528 -19.81 5.82 -25.13
C GLY A 528 -20.56 6.38 -23.93
N SER A 529 -19.84 6.55 -22.81
CA SER A 529 -20.39 7.11 -21.56
C SER A 529 -19.92 8.55 -21.34
N ILE A 530 -20.86 9.45 -21.11
CA ILE A 530 -20.59 10.86 -20.82
C ILE A 530 -21.51 11.36 -19.71
N THR A 531 -20.92 12.02 -18.72
CA THR A 531 -21.61 12.76 -17.66
C THR A 531 -21.62 14.23 -18.01
N MET A 532 -22.76 14.89 -17.83
CA MET A 532 -22.99 16.28 -18.20
C MET A 532 -23.32 17.10 -16.95
N ILE A 533 -22.59 18.19 -16.72
CA ILE A 533 -22.85 19.15 -15.66
C ILE A 533 -23.10 20.52 -16.31
N ARG A 534 -24.38 20.86 -16.45
CA ARG A 534 -24.85 22.12 -17.01
C ARG A 534 -24.83 23.22 -15.95
N LYS A 535 -24.37 24.42 -16.32
CA LYS A 535 -24.46 25.66 -15.54
C LYS A 535 -25.50 26.60 -16.17
N PRO A 536 -26.74 26.65 -15.65
CA PRO A 536 -27.82 27.42 -16.27
C PRO A 536 -27.57 28.93 -16.28
N GLY A 537 -27.77 29.56 -17.43
CA GLY A 537 -27.56 30.99 -17.66
C GLY A 537 -26.08 31.42 -17.67
N VAL A 538 -25.14 30.49 -17.59
CA VAL A 538 -23.71 30.80 -17.54
C VAL A 538 -23.13 30.81 -18.94
N GLY A 539 -22.32 31.83 -19.24
CA GLY A 539 -21.57 31.95 -20.49
C GLY A 539 -20.29 31.12 -20.49
N HIS A 540 -19.29 31.54 -21.27
CA HIS A 540 -17.98 30.85 -21.32
C HIS A 540 -17.25 30.84 -19.97
N HIS A 541 -17.44 31.89 -19.20
CA HIS A 541 -16.88 32.06 -17.87
C HIS A 541 -17.99 32.21 -16.82
N PRO A 542 -17.73 31.82 -15.56
CA PRO A 542 -16.49 31.23 -15.06
C PRO A 542 -16.32 29.75 -15.44
N HIS A 543 -15.08 29.30 -15.56
CA HIS A 543 -14.75 27.87 -15.61
C HIS A 543 -14.75 27.23 -14.23
N GLY A 544 -14.82 25.91 -14.21
CA GLY A 544 -14.87 25.06 -13.03
C GLY A 544 -16.26 24.98 -12.42
N LEU A 545 -16.28 24.35 -11.24
CA LEU A 545 -17.40 24.29 -10.31
C LEU A 545 -16.96 24.89 -8.99
N ASP A 546 -17.89 25.49 -8.24
CA ASP A 546 -17.62 25.96 -6.87
C ASP A 546 -17.28 24.76 -5.97
N ASP A 547 -18.02 23.66 -6.10
CA ASP A 547 -17.65 22.36 -5.56
C ASP A 547 -17.01 21.48 -6.65
N SER A 548 -15.71 21.27 -6.53
CA SER A 548 -14.92 20.45 -7.45
C SER A 548 -15.03 18.93 -7.19
N THR A 549 -15.76 18.50 -6.16
CA THR A 549 -15.91 17.08 -5.79
C THR A 549 -16.31 16.18 -6.97
N PRO A 550 -17.28 16.54 -7.84
CA PRO A 550 -17.64 15.69 -8.98
C PRO A 550 -16.49 15.44 -9.95
N ILE A 551 -15.60 16.43 -10.14
CA ILE A 551 -14.44 16.33 -11.03
C ILE A 551 -13.39 15.41 -10.40
N ILE A 552 -13.10 15.61 -9.11
CA ILE A 552 -12.11 14.83 -8.35
C ILE A 552 -12.51 13.36 -8.30
N GLU A 553 -13.77 13.07 -7.97
CA GLU A 553 -14.27 11.70 -7.88
C GLU A 553 -14.30 11.02 -9.24
N PHE A 554 -14.70 11.74 -10.29
CA PHE A 554 -14.66 11.22 -11.65
C PHE A 554 -13.25 10.81 -12.07
N ILE A 555 -12.25 11.65 -11.85
CA ILE A 555 -10.85 11.33 -12.19
C ILE A 555 -10.35 10.18 -11.30
N ALA A 556 -10.50 10.28 -9.99
CA ALA A 556 -10.00 9.27 -9.05
C ALA A 556 -10.63 7.87 -9.25
N LYS A 557 -11.88 7.81 -9.72
CA LYS A 557 -12.56 6.56 -10.04
C LYS A 557 -11.95 5.87 -11.28
N ASN A 558 -11.63 6.65 -12.32
CA ASN A 558 -11.30 6.13 -13.64
C ASN A 558 -9.78 6.03 -13.89
N ALA A 559 -8.98 6.89 -13.26
CA ALA A 559 -7.52 6.90 -13.37
C ALA A 559 -6.90 6.24 -12.14
N LYS A 560 -6.37 5.03 -12.30
CA LYS A 560 -5.72 4.23 -11.25
C LYS A 560 -4.32 3.79 -11.68
#